data_AF-A0A2N2XA75-F1
#
_entry.id   AF-A0A2N2XA75-F1
#
_cell.length_a   1.000
_cell.length_b   1.000
_cell.length_c   1.000
_cell.angle_alpha   90.00
_cell.angle_beta   90.00
_cell.angle_gamma   90.00
#
_symmetry.space_group_name_H-M   'P 1'
#
loop_
_entity.id
_entity.type
_entity.pdbx_description
1 polymer ?
#
loop_
_entity_poly.entity_id
_entity_poly.type
_entity_poly.pdbx_seq_one_letter_code
_entity_poly.pdbx_strand_id
1 'polypeptide(L)' 'MTVTDSGVLLITHGKGLAGIKPGQKELVFNLLGETLISMKTNAKEIEVDLSALPSATYFVKIISDGRGKVVKVNKY' A
#
# COMPACT_ATOMS: atom_id res chain seq x y z
N MET A 1 -1.76 -3.18 9.41
CA MET A 1 -1.12 -3.55 8.13
C MET A 1 -0.61 -4.96 8.32
N THR A 2 -1.05 -5.88 7.48
CA THR A 2 -0.69 -7.29 7.58
C THR A 2 -0.26 -7.74 6.19
N VAL A 3 0.95 -8.30 6.06
CA VAL A 3 1.37 -9.02 4.86
C VAL A 3 0.96 -10.47 5.09
N THR A 4 0.18 -11.01 4.17
CA THR A 4 -0.22 -12.43 4.20
C THR A 4 0.80 -13.28 3.46
N ASP A 5 0.86 -14.57 3.77
CA ASP A 5 1.72 -15.54 3.09
C ASP A 5 1.39 -15.67 1.58
N SER A 6 0.21 -15.21 1.16
CA SER A 6 -0.26 -15.16 -0.22
C SER A 6 0.34 -14.01 -1.04
N GLY A 7 1.19 -13.17 -0.44
CA GLY A 7 1.75 -11.98 -1.11
C GLY A 7 0.77 -10.81 -1.19
N VAL A 8 -0.28 -10.83 -0.38
CA VAL A 8 -1.25 -9.74 -0.30
C VAL A 8 -0.92 -8.84 0.89
N LEU A 9 -0.82 -7.54 0.65
CA LEU A 9 -0.69 -6.54 1.71
C LEU A 9 -2.06 -5.92 2.01
N LEU A 10 -2.55 -6.16 3.23
CA LEU A 10 -3.77 -5.57 3.76
C LEU A 10 -3.45 -4.29 4.54
N ILE A 11 -4.04 -3.18 4.10
CA ILE A 11 -3.81 -1.85 4.66
C ILE A 11 -5.11 -1.35 5.30
N THR A 12 -5.21 -1.43 6.63
CA THR A 12 -6.36 -0.92 7.39
C THR A 12 -6.09 0.50 7.93
N HIS A 13 -7.03 1.42 7.67
CA HIS A 13 -7.00 2.80 8.20
C HIS A 13 -7.98 2.98 9.39
N GLY A 14 -7.51 3.62 10.47
CA GLY A 14 -8.28 3.79 11.71
C GLY A 14 -9.20 5.02 11.77
N LYS A 15 -10.47 4.75 12.12
CA LYS A 15 -11.64 5.62 12.44
C LYS A 15 -12.39 6.36 11.30
N GLY A 16 -13.52 5.75 10.92
CA GLY A 16 -14.84 6.43 10.81
C GLY A 16 -15.47 6.55 9.42
N LEU A 17 -16.70 6.04 9.25
CA LEU A 17 -17.59 6.38 8.11
C LEU A 17 -18.35 7.65 8.55
N ALA A 18 -17.80 8.81 8.21
CA ALA A 18 -18.53 10.07 8.13
C ALA A 18 -17.70 10.99 7.20
N GLY A 19 -18.04 10.97 5.92
CA GLY A 19 -17.36 11.72 4.87
C GLY A 19 -16.30 10.89 4.15
N ILE A 20 -16.61 10.46 2.93
CA ILE A 20 -15.59 10.02 1.98
C ILE A 20 -14.66 11.22 1.78
N LYS A 21 -13.46 11.20 2.37
CA LYS A 21 -12.44 12.21 2.11
C LYS A 21 -11.62 11.76 0.90
N PRO A 22 -11.59 12.56 -0.18
CA PRO A 22 -10.86 12.19 -1.39
C PRO A 22 -9.34 12.20 -1.16
N GLY A 23 -8.64 11.18 -1.65
CA GLY A 23 -7.22 11.33 -2.01
C GLY A 23 -6.19 10.43 -1.31
N GLN A 24 -6.52 9.20 -0.94
CA GLN A 24 -5.48 8.25 -0.50
C GLN A 24 -4.70 7.78 -1.73
N LYS A 25 -3.37 7.82 -1.65
CA LYS A 25 -2.48 7.43 -2.74
C LYS A 25 -1.47 6.43 -2.22
N GLU A 26 -1.47 5.25 -2.83
CA GLU A 26 -0.59 4.15 -2.50
C GLU A 26 0.35 3.88 -3.68
N LEU A 27 1.63 3.79 -3.36
CA LEU A 27 2.71 3.59 -4.32
C LEU A 27 3.57 2.42 -3.85
N VAL A 28 3.72 1.41 -4.69
CA VAL A 28 4.70 0.33 -4.51
C VAL A 28 5.89 0.62 -5.40
N PHE A 29 7.10 0.67 -4.83
CA PHE A 29 8.33 0.89 -5.57
C PHE A 29 9.42 -0.09 -5.16
N ASN A 30 10.29 -0.44 -6.12
CA ASN A 30 11.45 -1.29 -5.89
C ASN A 30 12.63 -0.49 -5.29
N LEU A 31 13.75 -1.18 -5.04
CA LEU A 31 14.98 -0.54 -4.54
C LEU A 31 15.57 0.52 -5.48
N LEU A 32 15.24 0.46 -6.77
CA LEU A 32 15.69 1.43 -7.78
C LEU A 32 14.81 2.69 -7.79
N GLY A 33 13.74 2.73 -6.98
CA GLY A 33 12.78 3.83 -6.94
C GLY A 33 11.74 3.78 -8.07
N GLU A 34 11.73 2.73 -8.87
CA GLU A 34 10.72 2.53 -9.92
C GLU A 34 9.37 2.23 -9.27
N THR A 35 8.33 2.96 -9.66
CA THR A 35 6.95 2.70 -9.21
C THR A 35 6.36 1.56 -10.02
N LEU A 36 6.07 0.45 -9.37
CA LEU A 36 5.50 -0.76 -9.97
C LEU A 36 3.98 -0.76 -9.91
N ILE A 37 3.40 -0.23 -8.82
CA ILE A 37 1.96 -0.14 -8.63
C ILE A 37 1.65 1.25 -8.09
N SER A 38 0.66 1.93 -8.68
CA SER A 38 0.12 3.20 -8.20
C SER A 38 -1.40 3.12 -8.18
N MET A 39 -1.99 3.29 -7.01
CA MET A 39 -3.44 3.36 -6.86
C MET A 39 -3.83 4.62 -6.09
N LYS A 40 -5.06 5.07 -6.34
CA LYS A 40 -5.70 6.14 -5.60
C LYS A 40 -7.07 5.66 -5.18
N THR A 41 -7.37 5.73 -3.90
CA THR A 41 -8.63 5.24 -3.35
C THR A 41 -9.09 6.10 -2.18
N ASN A 42 -10.32 5.85 -1.74
CA ASN A 42 -10.90 6.43 -0.53
C ASN A 42 -11.41 5.31 0.40
N ALA A 43 -11.01 4.05 0.13
CA ALA A 43 -11.43 2.88 0.87
C ALA A 43 -10.72 2.81 2.23
N LYS A 44 -11.44 2.40 3.26
CA LYS A 44 -10.86 2.20 4.60
C LYS A 44 -9.87 1.06 4.67
N GLU A 45 -10.06 0.09 3.80
CA GLU A 45 -9.23 -1.09 3.67
C GLU A 45 -8.88 -1.26 2.21
N ILE A 46 -7.60 -1.51 1.96
CA ILE A 46 -7.05 -1.64 0.63
C ILE A 46 -6.25 -2.92 0.61
N GLU A 47 -6.48 -3.67 -0.46
CA GLU A 47 -5.73 -4.86 -0.80
C GLU A 47 -4.75 -4.51 -1.92
N VAL A 48 -3.46 -4.72 -1.67
CA VAL A 48 -2.44 -4.59 -2.71
C VAL A 48 -1.92 -6.00 -3.02
N ASP A 49 -2.22 -6.46 -4.22
CA ASP A 49 -1.71 -7.73 -4.73
C ASP A 49 -0.26 -7.56 -5.20
N LEU A 50 0.66 -8.27 -4.54
CA LEU A 50 2.08 -8.33 -4.91
C LEU A 50 2.45 -9.70 -5.52
N SER A 51 1.47 -10.58 -5.77
CA SER A 51 1.69 -11.94 -6.26
C SER A 51 2.43 -11.97 -7.59
N ALA A 52 2.10 -11.04 -8.49
CA ALA A 52 2.73 -10.91 -9.81
C ALA A 52 4.15 -10.31 -9.78
N LEU A 53 4.58 -9.72 -8.65
CA LEU A 53 5.92 -9.14 -8.53
C LEU A 53 6.97 -10.21 -8.22
N PRO A 54 8.21 -10.12 -8.71
CA PRO A 54 9.25 -11.10 -8.38
C PRO A 54 9.61 -11.11 -6.88
N SER A 55 10.33 -12.14 -6.43
CA SER A 55 10.88 -12.16 -5.07
C SER A 55 11.94 -11.06 -4.92
N ALA A 56 11.65 -10.03 -4.15
CA ALA A 56 12.52 -8.88 -3.93
C ALA A 56 12.08 -8.06 -2.71
N THR A 57 12.84 -7.02 -2.40
CA THR A 57 12.42 -5.97 -1.45
C THR A 57 11.64 -4.87 -2.17
N TYR A 58 10.48 -4.55 -1.62
CA TYR A 58 9.60 -3.47 -2.07
C TYR A 58 9.38 -2.46 -0.95
N PHE A 59 9.07 -1.24 -1.34
CA PHE A 59 8.60 -0.20 -0.44
C PHE A 59 7.20 0.22 -0.83
N VAL A 60 6.31 0.26 0.15
CA VAL A 60 4.93 0.71 -0.03
C VAL A 60 4.78 2.04 0.69
N LYS A 61 4.56 3.11 -0.07
CA LYS A 61 4.24 4.44 0.46
C LYS A 61 2.74 4.65 0.41
N ILE A 62 2.17 4.97 1.56
CA ILE A 62 0.75 5.21 1.77
C ILE A 62 0.61 6.66 2.19
N ILE A 63 -0.14 7.45 1.44
CA ILE A 63 -0.38 8.86 1.72
C ILE A 63 -1.85 9.01 2.07
N SER A 64 -2.13 9.42 3.31
CA SER A 64 -3.49 9.68 3.81
C SER A 64 -3.47 10.92 4.71
N ASP A 65 -4.45 11.82 4.54
CA ASP A 65 -4.54 13.08 5.29
C ASP A 65 -3.23 13.90 5.30
N GLY A 66 -2.55 13.98 4.15
CA GLY A 66 -1.27 14.68 4.02
C GLY A 66 -0.08 14.03 4.74
N ARG A 67 -0.29 12.90 5.42
CA ARG A 67 0.74 12.12 6.11
C ARG A 67 1.14 10.92 5.27
N GLY A 68 2.43 10.78 5.03
CA GLY A 68 3.02 9.63 4.36
C GLY A 68 3.54 8.61 5.36
N LYS A 69 3.25 7.33 5.14
CA LYS A 69 3.92 6.20 5.79
C LYS A 69 4.58 5.32 4.74
N VAL A 70 5.83 4.93 4.95
CA VAL A 70 6.54 3.98 4.08
C VAL A 70 6.76 2.68 4.84
N VAL A 71 6.49 1.55 4.18
CA VAL A 71 6.67 0.21 4.72
C VAL A 71 7.59 -0.57 3.80
N LYS A 72 8.61 -1.20 4.36
CA LYS A 72 9.45 -2.16 3.64
C LYS A 72 8.79 -3.54 3.68
N VAL A 73 8.67 -4.19 2.53
CA VAL A 73 8.12 -5.53 2.35
C VAL A 73 9.19 -6.38 1.67
N ASN A 74 9.57 -7.50 2.30
CA ASN A 74 10.44 -8.49 1.67
C ASN A 74 9.57 -9.64 1.16
N LYS A 75 9.57 -9.86 -0.15
CA LYS A 75 8.93 -11.02 -0.78
C LYS A 75 10.00 -12.06 -1.09
N TYR A 76 9.80 -13.29 -0.63
CA TYR A 76 10.68 -14.45 -0.84
C TYR A 76 10.00 -15.45 -1.78
#